data_AF-A0A931SNS2-F1
#
_entry.id   AF-A0A931SNS2-F1
#
_cell.length_a   1.000
_cell.length_b   1.000
_cell.length_c   1.000
_cell.angle_alpha   90.00
_cell.angle_beta   90.00
_cell.angle_gamma   90.00
#
_symmetry.space_group_name_H-M   'P 1'
#
loop_
_entity.id
_entity.type
_entity.pdbx_description
1 polymer ?
#
loop_
_entity_poly.entity_id
_entity_poly.type
_entity_poly.pdbx_seq_one_letter_code
_entity_poly.pdbx_strand_id
1 'polypeptide(L)'
;MRSQCTNSRAGRRAFQSVYQPYYAEADRLQAGPGSRLTRIRRKTTVETVFADTKTRHGLSRARYRGLRKFSAQAFLSATAYNLKKYLKHERMVADGAMALALPSTILPAAPHRLPRRCYSPC
;
A
#
# COMPACT_ATOMS: atom_id res chain seq x y z
N MET A 1 20.35 38.08 20.55
CA MET A 1 19.78 37.10 19.60
C MET A 1 18.55 37.60 18.84
N ARG A 2 17.51 38.20 19.46
CA ARG A 2 16.32 38.71 18.73
C ARG A 2 16.63 39.77 17.66
N SER A 3 17.62 40.64 17.90
CA SER A 3 18.08 41.68 16.95
C SER A 3 18.76 41.13 15.68
N GLN A 4 19.16 39.85 15.67
CA GLN A 4 19.81 39.22 14.52
C GLN A 4 18.82 38.49 13.59
N CYS A 5 17.57 38.27 14.04
CA CYS A 5 16.59 37.47 13.32
C CYS A 5 15.62 38.30 12.45
N THR A 6 15.39 39.58 12.78
CA THR A 6 14.50 40.46 12.01
C THR A 6 14.93 41.93 12.14
N ASN A 7 14.89 42.70 11.05
CA ASN A 7 15.14 44.16 11.06
C ASN A 7 13.95 44.99 11.59
N SER A 8 12.81 44.35 11.86
CA SER A 8 11.61 45.01 12.41
C SER A 8 11.72 45.23 13.92
N ARG A 9 11.41 46.45 14.39
CA ARG A 9 11.30 46.77 15.83
C ARG A 9 10.21 45.96 16.55
N ALA A 10 9.15 45.54 15.84
CA ALA A 10 8.05 44.77 16.41
C ALA A 10 8.29 43.24 16.38
N GLY A 11 9.39 42.79 15.77
CA GLY A 11 9.67 41.36 15.55
C GLY A 11 8.71 40.71 14.53
N ARG A 12 8.87 39.39 14.35
CA ARG A 12 7.99 38.56 13.51
C ARG A 12 7.28 37.54 14.38
N ARG A 13 5.97 37.35 14.17
CA ARG A 13 5.20 36.27 14.81
C ARG A 13 5.41 34.99 14.01
N ALA A 14 5.87 33.93 14.67
CA ALA A 14 5.93 32.59 14.10
C ALA A 14 4.81 31.75 14.73
N PHE A 15 4.03 31.09 13.89
CA PHE A 15 3.06 30.09 14.32
C PHE A 15 3.68 28.71 14.10
N GLN A 16 3.75 27.93 15.17
CA GLN A 16 4.19 26.54 15.11
C GLN A 16 2.98 25.65 15.36
N SER A 17 2.74 24.69 14.47
CA SER A 17 1.68 23.71 14.65
C SER A 17 1.98 22.82 15.86
N VAL A 18 0.95 22.38 16.58
CA VAL A 18 1.06 21.33 17.61
C VAL A 18 1.66 20.06 17.01
N TYR A 19 1.50 19.84 15.70
CA TYR A 19 2.01 18.68 14.98
C TYR A 19 3.43 18.84 14.42
N GLN A 20 4.08 19.98 14.64
CA GLN A 20 5.46 20.20 14.19
C GLN A 20 6.44 19.08 14.52
N PRO A 21 6.45 18.47 15.73
CA PRO A 21 7.35 17.37 16.02
C PRO A 21 7.13 16.15 15.12
N TYR A 22 5.88 15.85 14.75
CA TYR A 22 5.57 14.73 13.84
C TYR A 22 6.04 15.01 12.41
N TYR A 23 5.90 16.25 11.93
CA TYR A 23 6.43 16.63 10.62
C TYR A 23 7.96 16.56 10.58
N ALA A 24 8.62 17.07 11.62
CA ALA A 24 10.08 17.00 11.73
C ALA A 24 10.57 15.55 11.76
N GLU A 25 9.85 14.65 12.43
CA GLU A 25 10.18 13.23 12.44
C GLU A 25 9.96 12.57 11.07
N ALA A 26 8.85 12.87 10.40
CA ALA A 26 8.62 12.40 9.04
C ALA A 26 9.73 12.86 8.07
N ASP A 27 10.18 14.10 8.20
CA ASP A 27 11.27 14.66 7.40
C ASP A 27 12.61 13.93 7.66
N ARG A 28 12.92 13.63 8.92
CA ARG A 28 14.11 12.83 9.29
C ARG A 28 14.07 11.44 8.68
N LEU A 29 12.95 10.72 8.82
CA LEU A 29 12.76 9.40 8.21
C LEU A 29 12.87 9.47 6.69
N GLN A 30 12.39 10.56 6.10
CA GLN A 30 12.47 10.81 4.66
C GLN A 30 13.88 11.19 4.18
N ALA A 31 14.73 11.75 5.05
CA ALA A 31 16.14 12.01 4.75
C ALA A 31 17.04 10.79 5.00
N GLY A 32 16.53 9.75 5.65
CA GLY A 32 17.28 8.53 5.97
C GLY A 32 17.72 7.72 4.74
N PRO A 33 18.71 6.83 4.91
CA PRO A 33 19.20 5.98 3.83
C PRO A 33 18.08 5.06 3.30
N GLY A 34 18.03 4.88 1.97
CA GLY A 34 17.01 4.03 1.32
C GLY A 34 15.62 4.68 1.18
N SER A 35 15.40 5.89 1.72
CA SER A 35 14.14 6.64 1.57
C SER A 35 13.82 6.95 0.11
N ARG A 36 14.83 7.32 -0.69
CA ARG A 36 14.70 7.62 -2.12
C ARG A 36 14.20 6.40 -2.89
N LEU A 37 14.80 5.24 -2.66
CA LEU A 37 14.38 3.99 -3.31
C LEU A 37 12.97 3.59 -2.90
N THR A 38 12.66 3.70 -1.60
CA THR A 38 11.32 3.44 -1.06
C THR A 38 10.28 4.38 -1.69
N ARG A 39 10.60 5.67 -1.85
CA ARG A 39 9.73 6.64 -2.51
C ARG A 39 9.46 6.26 -3.97
N ILE A 40 10.49 5.91 -4.73
CA ILE A 40 10.35 5.49 -6.14
C ILE A 40 9.47 4.24 -6.23
N ARG A 41 9.75 3.22 -5.42
CA ARG A 41 8.95 1.99 -5.38
C ARG A 41 7.50 2.27 -5.00
N ARG A 42 7.26 3.10 -3.99
CA ARG A 42 5.92 3.49 -3.55
C ARG A 42 5.19 4.24 -4.66
N LYS A 43 5.83 5.17 -5.37
CA LYS A 43 5.20 5.89 -6.48
C LYS A 43 4.58 4.92 -7.50
N THR A 44 5.37 3.99 -8.02
CA THR A 44 4.90 3.03 -9.02
C THR A 44 3.88 2.02 -8.45
N THR A 45 4.13 1.52 -7.24
CA THR A 45 3.28 0.47 -6.64
C THR A 45 1.92 1.04 -6.23
N VAL A 46 1.90 2.24 -5.64
CA VAL A 46 0.68 2.90 -5.16
C VAL A 46 -0.23 3.24 -6.34
N GLU A 47 0.30 3.81 -7.41
CA GLU A 47 -0.47 4.11 -8.63
C GLU A 47 -1.10 2.84 -9.22
N THR A 48 -0.33 1.75 -9.28
CA THR A 48 -0.83 0.44 -9.76
C THR A 48 -1.95 -0.10 -8.87
N VAL A 49 -1.77 -0.06 -7.54
CA VAL A 49 -2.79 -0.51 -6.58
C VAL A 49 -4.08 0.29 -6.75
N PHE A 50 -3.98 1.62 -6.87
CA PHE A 50 -5.16 2.46 -7.09
C PHE A 50 -5.85 2.15 -8.42
N ALA A 51 -5.09 1.95 -9.50
CA ALA A 51 -5.65 1.58 -10.81
C ALA A 51 -6.39 0.24 -10.75
N ASP A 52 -5.81 -0.79 -10.14
CA ASP A 52 -6.43 -2.10 -9.95
C ASP A 52 -7.68 -2.01 -9.07
N THR A 53 -7.61 -1.27 -7.95
CA THR A 53 -8.75 -1.16 -7.04
C THR A 53 -9.91 -0.39 -7.68
N LYS A 54 -9.59 0.62 -8.50
CA LYS A 54 -10.58 1.38 -9.28
C LYS A 54 -11.28 0.52 -10.33
N THR A 55 -10.52 -0.24 -11.12
CA THR A 55 -11.02 -0.99 -12.28
C THR A 55 -11.57 -2.37 -11.91
N ARG A 56 -10.84 -3.15 -11.11
CA ARG A 56 -11.18 -4.55 -10.77
C ARG A 56 -11.97 -4.71 -9.48
N HIS A 57 -11.85 -3.75 -8.54
CA HIS A 57 -12.52 -3.83 -7.22
C HIS A 57 -13.63 -2.77 -7.04
N GLY A 58 -14.09 -2.17 -8.15
CA GLY A 58 -15.32 -1.38 -8.18
C GLY A 58 -15.25 -0.03 -7.47
N LEU A 59 -14.05 0.54 -7.27
CA LEU A 59 -13.88 1.89 -6.71
C LEU A 59 -13.93 3.01 -7.78
N SER A 60 -14.26 2.70 -9.03
CA SER A 60 -14.52 3.73 -10.06
C SER A 60 -15.75 4.58 -9.75
N ARG A 61 -16.70 4.06 -8.96
CA ARG A 61 -17.92 4.76 -8.53
C ARG A 61 -18.21 4.49 -7.05
N ALA A 62 -18.71 5.50 -6.36
CA ALA A 62 -19.30 5.32 -5.03
C ALA A 62 -20.68 4.66 -5.19
N ARG A 63 -20.83 3.40 -4.76
CA ARG A 63 -22.10 2.66 -4.86
C ARG A 63 -23.11 3.14 -3.82
N TYR A 64 -22.63 3.61 -2.69
CA TYR A 64 -23.45 4.11 -1.60
C TYR A 64 -23.31 5.62 -1.45
N ARG A 65 -24.42 6.29 -1.12
CA ARG A 65 -24.45 7.72 -0.82
C ARG A 65 -24.05 7.97 0.64
N GLY A 66 -23.25 9.02 0.85
CA GLY A 66 -22.78 9.47 2.17
C GLY A 66 -21.41 8.90 2.56
N LEU A 67 -20.62 9.72 3.26
CA LEU A 67 -19.22 9.42 3.60
C LEU A 67 -19.06 8.09 4.33
N ARG A 68 -19.84 7.85 5.39
CA ARG A 68 -19.75 6.62 6.20
C ARG A 68 -19.91 5.34 5.37
N LYS A 69 -20.89 5.31 4.46
CA LYS A 69 -21.17 4.13 3.64
C LYS A 69 -20.13 3.96 2.53
N PHE A 70 -19.66 5.05 1.93
CA PHE A 70 -18.55 5.00 0.97
C PHE A 70 -17.24 4.56 1.64
N SER A 71 -16.94 5.03 2.84
CA SER A 71 -15.79 4.59 3.62
C SER A 71 -15.84 3.08 3.86
N ALA A 72 -17.00 2.53 4.23
CA ALA A 72 -17.16 1.08 4.37
C ALA A 72 -16.86 0.33 3.06
N GLN A 73 -17.38 0.80 1.92
CA GLN A 73 -17.05 0.24 0.60
C GLN A 73 -15.54 0.30 0.32
N ALA A 74 -14.90 1.44 0.56
CA ALA A 74 -13.47 1.63 0.32
C ALA A 74 -12.62 0.69 1.19
N PHE A 75 -12.94 0.57 2.48
CA PHE A 75 -12.23 -0.31 3.40
C PHE A 75 -12.40 -1.78 3.02
N LEU A 76 -13.61 -2.23 2.70
CA LEU A 76 -13.84 -3.62 2.27
C LEU A 76 -13.10 -3.95 0.97
N SER A 77 -13.12 -3.05 -0.02
CA SER A 77 -12.36 -3.22 -1.27
C SER A 77 -10.85 -3.28 -1.01
N ALA A 78 -10.33 -2.41 -0.14
CA ALA A 78 -8.91 -2.42 0.23
C ALA A 78 -8.51 -3.70 0.96
N THR A 79 -9.34 -4.18 1.89
CA THR A 79 -9.13 -5.45 2.59
C THR A 79 -9.10 -6.63 1.62
N ALA A 80 -10.06 -6.70 0.70
CA ALA A 80 -10.09 -7.76 -0.32
C ALA A 80 -8.84 -7.73 -1.22
N TYR A 81 -8.38 -6.54 -1.62
CA TYR A 81 -7.14 -6.38 -2.39
C TYR A 81 -5.91 -6.85 -1.59
N ASN A 82 -5.80 -6.44 -0.33
CA ASN A 82 -4.70 -6.82 0.55
C ASN A 82 -4.65 -8.33 0.81
N LEU A 83 -5.80 -8.97 1.04
CA LEU A 83 -5.91 -10.42 1.17
C LEU A 83 -5.46 -11.13 -0.11
N LYS A 84 -5.90 -10.67 -1.28
CA LYS A 84 -5.46 -11.21 -2.56
C LYS A 84 -3.95 -11.08 -2.76
N LYS A 85 -3.38 -9.94 -2.38
CA LYS A 85 -1.93 -9.68 -2.44
C LYS A 85 -1.17 -10.60 -1.49
N TYR A 86 -1.67 -10.78 -0.27
CA TYR A 86 -1.08 -11.69 0.72
C TYR A 86 -1.09 -13.13 0.22
N LEU A 87 -2.23 -13.66 -0.22
CA LEU A 87 -2.33 -15.01 -0.77
C LEU A 87 -1.41 -15.22 -1.99
N LYS A 88 -1.23 -14.21 -2.83
CA LYS A 88 -0.28 -14.28 -3.95
C LYS A 88 1.16 -14.38 -3.46
N HIS A 89 1.51 -13.61 -2.42
CA HIS A 89 2.82 -13.65 -1.80
C HIS A 89 3.09 -15.02 -1.17
N GLU A 90 2.17 -15.55 -0.38
CA GLU A 90 2.28 -16.89 0.22
C GLU A 90 2.46 -17.98 -0.85
N ARG A 91 1.73 -17.89 -1.98
CA ARG A 91 1.91 -18.82 -3.10
C ARG A 91 3.27 -18.68 -3.77
N MET A 92 3.73 -17.45 -4.02
CA MET A 92 5.06 -17.22 -4.59
C MET A 92 6.18 -17.72 -3.67
N VAL A 93 6.03 -17.57 -2.36
CA VAL A 93 6.95 -18.10 -1.36
C VAL A 93 6.90 -19.62 -1.36
N ALA A 94 5.71 -20.24 -1.40
CA ALA A 94 5.56 -21.69 -1.49
C ALA A 94 6.15 -22.27 -2.78
N ASP A 95 5.90 -21.64 -3.93
CA ASP A 95 6.44 -22.02 -5.24
C ASP A 95 7.98 -21.83 -5.27
N GLY A 96 8.50 -20.76 -4.65
CA GLY A 96 9.93 -20.52 -4.51
C GLY A 96 10.63 -21.45 -3.52
N ALA A 97 9.95 -21.83 -2.43
CA ALA A 97 10.41 -22.84 -1.48
C ALA A 97 10.41 -24.24 -2.13
N MET A 98 9.45 -24.52 -3.02
CA MET A 98 9.44 -25.74 -3.83
C MET A 98 10.57 -25.78 -4.87
N ALA A 99 11.08 -24.62 -5.32
CA ALA A 99 12.26 -24.57 -6.19
C ALA A 99 13.58 -24.86 -5.44
N LEU A 100 13.62 -24.69 -4.12
CA LEU A 100 14.76 -25.02 -3.25
C LEU A 100 14.69 -26.45 -2.68
N ALA A 101 13.54 -27.10 -2.75
CA ALA A 101 13.43 -28.52 -2.47
C ALA A 101 13.95 -29.32 -3.67
N LEU A 102 15.20 -29.80 -3.56
CA LEU A 102 15.74 -30.81 -4.46
C LEU A 102 14.76 -31.99 -4.60
N PRO A 103 14.70 -32.66 -5.77
CA PRO A 103 13.76 -33.75 -5.99
C PRO A 103 14.25 -35.00 -5.25
N SER A 104 13.86 -35.15 -3.99
CA SER A 104 13.92 -36.44 -3.30
C SER A 104 12.70 -37.25 -3.72
N THR A 105 12.84 -37.93 -4.87
CA THR A 105 12.22 -39.21 -5.23
C THR A 105 10.77 -39.49 -4.80
N ILE A 106 9.89 -39.54 -5.80
CA ILE A 106 8.85 -40.56 -6.03
C ILE A 106 7.83 -40.78 -4.90
N LEU A 107 6.63 -40.19 -5.04
CA LEU A 107 5.36 -40.89 -4.74
C LEU A 107 4.20 -40.27 -5.56
N PRO A 108 3.30 -41.07 -6.16
CA PRO A 108 2.49 -40.62 -7.29
C PRO A 108 1.18 -39.91 -6.89
N ALA A 109 0.78 -39.00 -7.78
CA ALA A 109 -0.57 -38.50 -8.08
C ALA A 109 -1.68 -38.66 -7.03
N ALA A 110 -2.12 -37.53 -6.45
CA ALA A 110 -3.50 -37.35 -6.01
C ALA A 110 -4.20 -36.33 -6.94
N PRO A 111 -5.21 -36.73 -7.73
CA PRO A 111 -5.91 -35.83 -8.63
C PRO A 111 -7.12 -35.23 -7.92
N HIS A 112 -6.98 -34.03 -7.35
CA HIS A 112 -8.14 -33.15 -7.18
C HIS A 112 -7.83 -31.80 -7.80
N ARG A 113 -7.96 -31.74 -9.13
CA ARG A 113 -8.23 -30.49 -9.85
C ARG A 113 -9.56 -29.96 -9.33
N LEU A 114 -9.52 -29.02 -8.38
CA LEU A 114 -10.65 -28.14 -8.16
C LEU A 114 -10.91 -27.41 -9.49
N PRO A 115 -12.14 -27.42 -10.03
CA PRO A 115 -12.43 -26.85 -11.33
C PRO A 115 -12.08 -25.36 -11.29
N ARG A 116 -11.24 -24.93 -12.24
CA ARG A 116 -11.02 -23.52 -12.51
C ARG A 116 -12.38 -22.94 -12.88
N ARG A 117 -12.98 -22.17 -11.97
CA ARG A 117 -14.17 -21.38 -12.28
C ARG A 117 -13.74 -20.39 -13.37
N CYS A 118 -14.15 -20.67 -14.61
CA CYS A 118 -14.08 -19.72 -15.71
C CYS A 118 -14.92 -18.51 -15.28
N TYR A 119 -14.26 -17.43 -14.89
CA TYR A 119 -14.93 -16.15 -14.75
C TYR A 119 -15.10 -15.63 -16.17
N SER A 120 -16.24 -15.90 -16.80
CA SER A 120 -16.63 -15.19 -18.03
C SER A 120 -16.79 -13.71 -17.68
N PRO A 121 -16.07 -12.79 -18.36
CA PRO A 121 -16.45 -11.39 -18.33
C PRO A 121 -17.65 -11.21 -19.27
N CYS A 122 -18.74 -10.63 -18.74
CA CYS A 122 -19.67 -9.87 -19.57
C CYS A 122 -19.00 -8.57 -20.02
#